data_AF-A0A5K0X4U8-F1
#
_entry.id   AF-A0A5K0X4U8-F1
#
_cell.length_a   1.000
_cell.length_b   1.000
_cell.length_c   1.000
_cell.angle_alpha   90.00
_cell.angle_beta   90.00
_cell.angle_gamma   90.00
#
_symmetry.space_group_name_H-M   'P 1'
#
loop_
_entity.id
_entity.type
_entity.pdbx_description
1 polymer ?
#
loop_
_entity_poly.entity_id
_entity_poly.type
_entity_poly.pdbx_seq_one_letter_code
_entity_poly.pdbx_strand_id
1 'polypeptide(L)'
;RLMHPCAHDRKATYRIYIAPKIIALYQHKNWLSMAIARYQHRNYLQIKTDVETKGDFVNSLIRKVEKARFSRIEEVEDFIRWLDKELSQLVDERAVLKHFQWPENKTDAMREVAFNYRELINIAESQSCSTYNQEARQPIATFLKQMQASQE
;
A
#
# COMPACT_ATOMS: atom_id res chain seq x y z
N ARG A 1 58.40 42.82 -17.73
CA ARG A 1 57.95 41.82 -18.72
C ARG A 1 57.20 40.74 -17.95
N LEU A 2 55.87 40.85 -17.87
CA LEU A 2 55.03 39.94 -17.11
C LEU A 2 55.09 38.56 -17.78
N MET A 3 55.73 37.59 -17.13
CA MET A 3 55.71 36.20 -17.59
C MET A 3 54.31 35.65 -17.37
N HIS A 4 53.58 35.46 -18.46
CA HIS A 4 52.34 34.70 -18.48
C HIS A 4 52.62 33.24 -18.09
N PRO A 5 51.83 32.62 -17.19
CA PRO A 5 51.99 31.21 -16.86
C PRO A 5 51.70 30.35 -18.09
N CYS A 6 52.62 29.43 -18.38
CA CYS A 6 52.58 28.54 -19.52
C CYS A 6 51.36 27.62 -19.47
N ALA A 7 50.62 27.50 -20.58
CA ALA A 7 49.36 26.74 -20.68
C ALA A 7 49.48 25.22 -20.43
N HIS A 8 50.69 24.70 -20.22
CA HIS A 8 50.98 23.29 -19.99
C HIS A 8 50.62 22.81 -18.56
N ASP A 9 50.57 23.72 -17.58
CA ASP A 9 50.37 23.35 -16.16
C ASP A 9 48.88 23.18 -15.78
N ARG A 10 47.97 23.87 -16.50
CA ARG A 10 46.53 23.80 -16.21
C ARG A 10 45.98 22.37 -16.31
N LYS A 11 46.41 21.58 -17.28
CA LYS A 11 45.93 20.19 -17.47
C LYS A 11 46.31 19.28 -16.30
N ALA A 12 47.45 19.52 -15.66
CA ALA A 12 47.90 18.77 -14.50
C ALA A 12 47.11 19.16 -13.24
N THR A 13 46.89 20.45 -13.03
CA THR A 13 46.04 20.95 -11.92
C THR A 13 44.58 20.48 -12.07
N TYR A 14 44.04 20.48 -13.29
CA TYR A 14 42.70 19.94 -13.58
C TYR A 14 42.60 18.43 -13.28
N ARG A 15 43.63 17.64 -13.60
CA ARG A 15 43.65 16.20 -13.28
C ARG A 15 43.74 15.92 -11.78
N ILE A 16 44.57 16.65 -11.04
CA ILE A 16 44.80 16.42 -9.60
C ILE A 16 43.56 16.78 -8.78
N TYR A 17 42.86 17.88 -9.11
CA TYR A 17 41.73 18.36 -8.33
C TYR A 17 40.35 17.85 -8.78
N ILE A 18 40.15 17.63 -10.09
CA ILE A 18 38.82 17.25 -10.62
C ILE A 18 38.63 15.74 -10.63
N ALA A 19 39.68 14.93 -10.88
CA ALA A 19 39.52 13.48 -10.92
C ALA A 19 39.03 12.87 -9.58
N PRO A 20 39.55 13.28 -8.40
CA PRO A 20 39.04 12.78 -7.11
C PRO A 20 37.60 13.24 -6.83
N LYS A 21 37.26 14.50 -7.17
CA LYS A 21 35.90 15.03 -7.02
C LYS A 21 34.91 14.31 -7.93
N ILE A 22 35.29 13.99 -9.18
CA ILE A 22 34.46 13.20 -10.09
C ILE A 22 34.29 11.78 -9.55
N ILE A 23 35.36 11.10 -9.13
CA ILE A 23 35.28 9.74 -8.56
C ILE A 23 34.38 9.71 -7.30
N ALA A 24 34.52 10.69 -6.40
CA ALA A 24 33.67 10.83 -5.23
C ALA A 24 32.19 11.07 -5.60
N LEU A 25 31.91 11.91 -6.61
CA LEU A 25 30.55 12.11 -7.13
C LEU A 25 29.97 10.85 -7.79
N TYR A 26 30.79 10.03 -8.46
CA TYR A 26 30.36 8.75 -9.02
C TYR A 26 30.08 7.71 -7.92
N GLN A 27 30.93 7.63 -6.89
CA GLN A 27 30.69 6.77 -5.71
C GLN A 27 29.44 7.22 -4.93
N HIS A 28 29.21 8.54 -4.84
CA HIS A 28 28.05 9.15 -4.17
C HIS A 28 26.78 9.22 -5.05
N LYS A 29 26.83 8.85 -6.33
CA LYS A 29 25.63 8.52 -7.12
C LYS A 29 25.32 7.02 -7.06
N ASN A 30 26.34 6.20 -6.82
CA ASN A 30 26.20 4.75 -6.72
C ASN A 30 25.71 4.27 -5.34
N TRP A 31 25.93 5.00 -4.25
CA TRP A 31 25.42 4.56 -2.92
C TRP A 31 23.90 4.48 -2.84
N LEU A 32 23.15 5.42 -3.46
CA LEU A 32 21.69 5.36 -3.52
C LEU A 32 21.25 4.15 -4.35
N SER A 33 21.84 3.96 -5.54
CA SER A 33 21.58 2.80 -6.39
C SER A 33 21.85 1.48 -5.64
N MET A 34 22.99 1.37 -4.96
CA MET A 34 23.41 0.21 -4.19
C MET A 34 22.58 0.02 -2.91
N ALA A 35 22.10 1.09 -2.28
CA ALA A 35 21.20 1.03 -1.13
C ALA A 35 19.80 0.57 -1.56
N ILE A 36 19.28 1.11 -2.66
CA ILE A 36 18.02 0.68 -3.27
C ILE A 36 18.11 -0.79 -3.69
N ALA A 37 19.18 -1.21 -4.36
CA ALA A 37 19.38 -2.60 -4.75
C ALA A 37 19.48 -3.54 -3.53
N ARG A 38 20.19 -3.13 -2.47
CA ARG A 38 20.26 -3.92 -1.22
C ARG A 38 18.93 -3.98 -0.48
N TYR A 39 18.15 -2.91 -0.50
CA TYR A 39 16.80 -2.88 0.07
C TYR A 39 15.85 -3.79 -0.72
N GLN A 40 15.82 -3.65 -2.05
CA GLN A 40 15.04 -4.51 -2.94
C GLN A 40 15.41 -5.99 -2.79
N HIS A 41 16.70 -6.31 -2.72
CA HIS A 41 17.16 -7.68 -2.51
C HIS A 41 16.68 -8.25 -1.17
N ARG A 42 16.82 -7.48 -0.07
CA ARG A 42 16.33 -7.90 1.25
C ARG A 42 14.80 -8.08 1.27
N ASN A 43 14.06 -7.16 0.67
CA ASN A 43 12.60 -7.27 0.58
C ASN A 43 12.18 -8.51 -0.20
N TYR A 44 12.82 -8.78 -1.33
CA TYR A 44 12.56 -10.00 -2.11
C TYR A 44 12.82 -11.28 -1.30
N LEU A 45 13.93 -11.33 -0.55
CA LEU A 45 14.23 -12.47 0.31
C LEU A 45 13.18 -12.65 1.41
N GLN A 46 12.71 -11.56 2.02
CA GLN A 46 11.66 -11.61 3.05
C GLN A 46 10.32 -12.07 2.47
N ILE A 47 9.95 -11.61 1.26
CA ILE A 47 8.77 -12.08 0.54
C ILE A 47 8.86 -13.58 0.27
N LYS A 48 10.01 -14.04 -0.23
CA LYS A 48 10.25 -15.46 -0.49
C LYS A 48 10.10 -16.29 0.80
N THR A 49 10.69 -15.83 1.90
CA THR A 49 10.56 -16.48 3.21
C THR A 49 9.09 -16.53 3.66
N ASP A 50 8.34 -15.44 3.52
CA ASP A 50 6.91 -15.42 3.89
C ASP A 50 6.09 -16.39 3.02
N VAL A 51 6.37 -16.48 1.72
CA VAL A 51 5.72 -17.46 0.82
C VAL A 51 6.01 -18.90 1.24
N GLU A 52 7.26 -19.19 1.62
CA GLU A 52 7.69 -20.55 2.01
C GLU A 52 7.18 -20.95 3.41
N THR A 53 7.12 -20.00 4.36
CA THR A 53 6.85 -20.31 5.78
C THR A 53 5.43 -20.03 6.22
N LYS A 54 4.74 -19.07 5.59
CA LYS A 54 3.37 -18.66 5.95
C LYS A 54 2.32 -19.18 4.97
N GLY A 55 2.64 -20.20 4.17
CA GLY A 55 1.71 -20.77 3.20
C GLY A 55 0.41 -21.29 3.82
N ASP A 56 0.49 -21.99 4.94
CA ASP A 56 -0.71 -22.49 5.66
C ASP A 56 -1.58 -21.36 6.21
N PHE A 57 -0.95 -20.28 6.68
CA PHE A 57 -1.62 -19.07 7.12
C PHE A 57 -2.40 -18.44 5.95
N VAL A 58 -1.75 -18.20 4.80
CA VAL A 58 -2.41 -17.63 3.61
C VAL A 58 -3.52 -18.55 3.09
N ASN A 59 -3.29 -19.86 3.03
CA ASN A 59 -4.31 -20.84 2.63
C ASN A 59 -5.50 -20.89 3.60
N SER A 60 -5.30 -20.57 4.88
CA SER A 60 -6.40 -20.41 5.84
C SER A 60 -7.23 -19.15 5.57
N LEU A 61 -6.58 -18.04 5.20
CA LEU A 61 -7.26 -16.80 4.82
C LEU A 61 -8.06 -16.99 3.53
N ILE A 62 -7.48 -17.63 2.51
CA ILE A 62 -8.17 -17.95 1.25
C ILE A 62 -9.47 -18.70 1.52
N ARG A 63 -9.40 -19.78 2.31
CA ARG A 63 -10.60 -20.58 2.66
C ARG A 63 -11.65 -19.75 3.41
N LYS A 64 -11.25 -18.83 4.28
CA LYS A 64 -12.17 -17.93 4.98
C LYS A 64 -12.84 -16.96 4.01
N VAL A 65 -12.07 -16.33 3.11
CA VAL A 65 -12.61 -15.43 2.09
C VAL A 65 -13.54 -16.16 1.13
N GLU A 66 -13.21 -17.38 0.68
CA GLU A 66 -14.07 -18.17 -0.21
C GLU A 66 -15.41 -18.55 0.46
N LYS A 67 -15.37 -18.92 1.74
CA LYS A 67 -16.56 -19.30 2.51
C LYS A 67 -17.37 -18.10 3.02
N ALA A 68 -16.78 -16.90 3.03
CA ALA A 68 -17.45 -15.71 3.51
C ALA A 68 -18.76 -15.44 2.73
N ARG A 69 -19.86 -15.37 3.48
CA ARG A 69 -21.20 -15.00 3.05
C ARG A 69 -21.75 -14.10 4.13
N PHE A 70 -22.17 -12.91 3.75
CA PHE A 70 -22.66 -11.88 4.66
C PHE A 70 -24.08 -11.53 4.23
N SER A 71 -24.98 -11.42 5.20
CA SER A 71 -26.34 -10.90 4.98
C SER A 71 -26.38 -9.39 5.14
N ARG A 72 -25.38 -8.81 5.81
CA ARG A 72 -25.33 -7.41 6.18
C ARG A 72 -24.03 -6.74 5.74
N ILE A 73 -24.12 -5.48 5.34
CA ILE A 73 -22.97 -4.70 4.84
C ILE A 73 -21.98 -4.41 5.98
N GLU A 74 -22.46 -4.26 7.22
CA GLU A 74 -21.60 -4.06 8.40
C GLU A 74 -20.71 -5.27 8.66
N GLU A 75 -21.21 -6.49 8.41
CA GLU A 75 -20.43 -7.72 8.56
C GLU A 75 -19.32 -7.80 7.50
N VAL A 76 -19.57 -7.28 6.29
CA VAL A 76 -18.54 -7.14 5.25
C VAL A 76 -17.45 -6.17 5.71
N GLU A 77 -17.84 -5.03 6.30
CA GLU A 77 -16.90 -4.03 6.79
C GLU A 77 -16.01 -4.58 7.92
N ASP A 78 -16.61 -5.24 8.90
CA ASP A 78 -15.89 -5.86 10.02
C ASP A 78 -14.97 -6.99 9.53
N PHE A 79 -15.42 -7.78 8.56
CA PHE A 79 -14.60 -8.82 7.95
C PHE A 79 -13.41 -8.25 7.18
N ILE A 80 -13.61 -7.22 6.36
CA ILE A 80 -12.52 -6.56 5.63
C ILE A 80 -11.52 -5.93 6.60
N ARG A 81 -12.00 -5.29 7.66
CA ARG A 81 -11.13 -4.71 8.70
C ARG A 81 -10.29 -5.78 9.40
N TRP A 82 -10.88 -6.94 9.71
CA TRP A 82 -10.14 -8.08 10.23
C TRP A 82 -9.15 -8.61 9.20
N LEU A 83 -9.57 -8.77 7.95
CA LEU A 83 -8.75 -9.31 6.88
C LEU A 83 -7.51 -8.46 6.61
N ASP A 84 -7.66 -7.14 6.51
CA ASP A 84 -6.55 -6.21 6.30
C ASP A 84 -5.57 -6.25 7.49
N LYS A 85 -6.06 -6.46 8.72
CA LYS A 85 -5.20 -6.67 9.88
C LYS A 85 -4.42 -7.98 9.81
N GLU A 86 -5.05 -9.08 9.37
CA GLU A 86 -4.32 -10.34 9.18
C GLU A 86 -3.28 -10.23 8.06
N LEU A 87 -3.64 -9.60 6.94
CA LEU A 87 -2.73 -9.40 5.82
C LEU A 87 -1.53 -8.53 6.19
N SER A 88 -1.68 -7.55 7.09
CA SER A 88 -0.58 -6.71 7.57
C SER A 88 0.56 -7.47 8.29
N GLN A 89 0.36 -8.75 8.61
CA GLN A 89 1.42 -9.63 9.15
C GLN A 89 2.41 -10.10 8.07
N LEU A 90 2.10 -9.87 6.79
CA LEU A 90 2.97 -10.17 5.65
C LEU A 90 3.87 -8.96 5.34
N VAL A 91 5.10 -9.22 4.90
CA VAL A 91 6.06 -8.14 4.60
C VAL A 91 5.63 -7.31 3.38
N ASP A 92 5.10 -7.96 2.35
CA ASP A 92 4.48 -7.33 1.19
C ASP A 92 3.30 -8.18 0.77
N GLU A 93 2.10 -7.79 1.21
CA GLU A 93 0.85 -8.52 0.98
C GLU A 93 0.66 -8.87 -0.49
N ARG A 94 0.82 -7.88 -1.39
CA ARG A 94 0.54 -8.06 -2.81
C ARG A 94 1.57 -8.98 -3.46
N ALA A 95 2.83 -8.88 -3.06
CA ALA A 95 3.87 -9.77 -3.59
C ALA A 95 3.69 -11.20 -3.09
N VAL A 96 3.38 -11.39 -1.80
CA VAL A 96 3.16 -12.73 -1.22
C VAL A 96 1.92 -13.38 -1.82
N LEU A 97 0.79 -12.66 -1.89
CA LEU A 97 -0.48 -13.22 -2.38
C LEU A 97 -0.45 -13.65 -3.85
N LYS A 98 0.43 -13.09 -4.69
CA LYS A 98 0.63 -13.53 -6.09
C LYS A 98 1.12 -14.98 -6.22
N HIS A 99 1.70 -15.54 -5.17
CA HIS A 99 2.15 -16.93 -5.14
C HIS A 99 1.05 -17.93 -4.75
N PHE A 100 -0.15 -17.44 -4.43
CA PHE A 100 -1.29 -18.25 -3.99
C PHE A 100 -2.50 -18.03 -4.90
N GLN A 101 -3.48 -18.94 -4.84
CA GLN A 101 -4.78 -18.76 -5.51
C GLN A 101 -5.66 -17.80 -4.71
N TRP A 102 -5.21 -16.56 -4.57
CA TRP A 102 -5.94 -15.54 -3.83
C TRP A 102 -7.23 -15.17 -4.57
N PRO A 103 -8.41 -15.19 -3.91
CA PRO A 103 -9.68 -14.81 -4.52
C PRO A 103 -9.78 -13.28 -4.66
N GLU A 104 -8.96 -12.71 -5.55
CA GLU A 104 -8.79 -11.27 -5.77
C GLU A 104 -10.12 -10.58 -6.07
N ASN A 105 -10.86 -11.06 -7.08
CA ASN A 105 -12.18 -10.51 -7.46
C ASN A 105 -13.16 -10.44 -6.28
N LYS A 106 -13.20 -11.47 -5.43
CA LYS A 106 -14.12 -11.53 -4.29
C LYS A 106 -13.68 -10.57 -3.19
N THR A 107 -12.39 -10.51 -2.92
CA THR A 107 -11.80 -9.62 -1.91
C THR A 107 -11.98 -8.16 -2.32
N ASP A 108 -11.72 -7.84 -3.58
CA ASP A 108 -11.82 -6.48 -4.10
C ASP A 108 -13.28 -6.00 -4.09
N ALA A 109 -14.23 -6.85 -4.49
CA ALA A 109 -15.65 -6.52 -4.37
C ALA A 109 -16.06 -6.25 -2.91
N MET A 110 -15.58 -7.05 -1.95
CA MET A 110 -15.85 -6.81 -0.52
C MET A 110 -15.22 -5.51 -0.02
N ARG A 111 -14.00 -5.19 -0.48
CA ARG A 111 -13.32 -3.93 -0.15
C ARG A 111 -14.04 -2.72 -0.73
N GLU A 112 -14.54 -2.80 -1.96
CA GLU A 112 -15.37 -1.76 -2.57
C GLU A 112 -16.66 -1.55 -1.77
N VAL A 113 -17.36 -2.64 -1.40
CA VAL A 113 -18.57 -2.56 -0.58
C VAL A 113 -18.28 -1.91 0.79
N ALA A 114 -17.22 -2.34 1.48
CA ALA A 114 -16.83 -1.78 2.77
C ALA A 114 -16.44 -0.29 2.66
N PHE A 115 -15.73 0.09 1.59
CA PHE A 115 -15.34 1.47 1.33
C PHE A 115 -16.57 2.35 1.10
N ASN A 116 -17.46 1.93 0.19
CA ASN A 116 -18.69 2.65 -0.14
C ASN A 116 -19.60 2.80 1.09
N TYR A 117 -19.72 1.76 1.90
CA TYR A 117 -20.49 1.81 3.14
C TYR A 117 -19.95 2.86 4.12
N ARG A 118 -18.64 2.87 4.35
CA ARG A 118 -17.99 3.86 5.22
C ARG A 118 -18.12 5.28 4.66
N GLU A 119 -18.03 5.44 3.35
CA GLU A 119 -18.25 6.72 2.68
C GLU A 119 -19.68 7.24 2.92
N LEU A 120 -20.69 6.37 2.79
CA LEU A 120 -22.08 6.71 3.08
C LEU A 120 -22.29 7.10 4.55
N ILE A 121 -21.68 6.39 5.50
CA ILE A 121 -21.71 6.76 6.93
C ILE A 121 -21.09 8.15 7.11
N ASN A 122 -19.90 8.39 6.58
CA ASN A 122 -19.20 9.67 6.73
C ASN A 122 -20.02 10.83 6.15
N ILE A 123 -20.70 10.62 5.01
CA ILE A 123 -21.60 11.62 4.43
C ILE A 123 -22.80 11.85 5.36
N ALA A 124 -23.43 10.80 5.87
CA ALA A 124 -24.55 10.92 6.80
C ALA A 124 -24.15 11.66 8.09
N GLU A 125 -22.97 11.39 8.63
CA GLU A 125 -22.41 12.02 9.83
C GLU A 125 -21.99 13.48 9.58
N SER A 126 -21.37 13.78 8.45
CA SER A 126 -20.97 15.16 8.11
C SER A 126 -22.17 16.07 7.81
N GLN A 127 -23.19 15.55 7.13
CA GLN A 127 -24.50 16.20 6.99
C GLN A 127 -25.22 16.32 8.34
N SER A 128 -24.85 15.49 9.33
CA SER A 128 -25.39 15.59 10.69
C SER A 128 -24.79 16.74 11.53
N CYS A 129 -23.64 17.26 11.12
CA CYS A 129 -22.98 18.40 11.76
C CYS A 129 -23.31 19.75 11.11
N SER A 130 -23.91 19.77 9.91
CA SER A 130 -24.43 21.01 9.32
C SER A 130 -25.86 21.26 9.78
N THR A 131 -26.11 22.48 10.25
CA THR A 131 -27.43 22.97 10.72
C THR A 131 -28.37 23.20 9.53
N TYR A 132 -28.62 22.17 8.73
CA TYR A 132 -29.63 22.19 7.67
C TYR A 132 -30.24 20.79 7.53
N ASN A 133 -31.49 20.67 7.96
CA ASN A 133 -32.36 19.49 7.93
C ASN A 133 -32.03 18.30 8.83
N GLN A 134 -32.55 18.35 10.07
CA GLN A 134 -32.78 17.14 10.88
C GLN A 134 -33.86 16.22 10.26
N GLU A 135 -34.76 16.73 9.42
CA GLU A 135 -35.84 15.95 8.77
C GLU A 135 -35.32 14.99 7.67
N ALA A 136 -34.18 15.30 7.04
CA ALA A 136 -33.54 14.43 6.04
C ALA A 136 -32.66 13.32 6.63
N ARG A 137 -32.49 13.27 7.97
CA ARG A 137 -31.65 12.27 8.66
C ARG A 137 -32.37 10.95 8.91
N GLN A 138 -33.68 11.02 9.10
CA GLN A 138 -34.53 9.82 9.20
C GLN A 138 -34.50 9.00 7.90
N PRO A 139 -34.66 9.57 6.68
CA PRO A 139 -34.75 8.75 5.48
C PRO A 139 -33.48 7.98 5.13
N ILE A 140 -32.25 8.49 5.32
CA ILE A 140 -31.04 7.74 4.89
C ILE A 140 -30.75 6.57 5.85
N ALA A 141 -30.73 6.81 7.16
CA ALA A 141 -30.50 5.74 8.14
C ALA A 141 -31.62 4.70 8.10
N THR A 142 -32.86 5.12 7.83
CA THR A 142 -34.01 4.21 7.68
C THR A 142 -33.99 3.51 6.33
N PHE A 143 -33.55 4.16 5.25
CA PHE A 143 -33.39 3.56 3.92
C PHE A 143 -32.28 2.52 3.90
N LEU A 144 -31.14 2.79 4.55
CA LEU A 144 -30.07 1.79 4.73
C LEU A 144 -30.59 0.58 5.52
N LYS A 145 -31.32 0.81 6.61
CA LYS A 145 -31.98 -0.29 7.38
C LYS A 145 -33.06 -1.02 6.59
N GLN A 146 -33.81 -0.33 5.73
CA GLN A 146 -34.85 -0.93 4.88
C GLN A 146 -34.27 -1.72 3.72
N MET A 147 -33.18 -1.23 3.10
CA MET A 147 -32.41 -1.99 2.10
C MET A 147 -31.81 -3.25 2.73
N GLN A 148 -31.36 -3.19 3.98
CA GLN A 148 -30.90 -4.36 4.74
C GLN A 148 -32.05 -5.34 5.05
N ALA A 149 -33.24 -4.84 5.39
CA ALA A 149 -34.40 -5.67 5.72
C ALA A 149 -35.12 -6.28 4.51
N SER A 150 -34.92 -5.74 3.30
CA SER A 150 -35.57 -6.22 2.07
C SER A 150 -34.78 -7.31 1.33
N GLN A 151 -33.73 -7.84 1.93
CA GLN A 151 -32.90 -8.94 1.39
C GLN A 151 -33.15 -10.30 2.08
N GLU A 152 -34.15 -10.38 2.96
CA GLU A 152 -34.74 -11.66 3.44
C GLU A 152 -35.74 -12.24 2.42
#